data_AF-A0A4V2VE39-F1
#
_entry.id   AF-A0A4V2VE39-F1
#
_cell.length_a   1.000
_cell.length_b   1.000
_cell.length_c   1.000
_cell.angle_alpha   90.00
_cell.angle_beta   90.00
_cell.angle_gamma   90.00
#
_symmetry.space_group_name_H-M   'P 1'
#
loop_
_entity.id
_entity.type
_entity.pdbx_description
1 polymer ?
#
loop_
_entity_poly.entity_id
_entity_poly.type
_entity_poly.pdbx_seq_one_letter_code
_entity_poly.pdbx_strand_id
1 'polypeptide(L)'
;MPEKTIASRLLEVIEKHILPITELGVSEGNKVFGAAILRKSDLALVVAETNNELENPLWHGEVHTLKRFYELCDKPSTKDLIFLSTHEPCSMCMSAITWAGFDNFYYFFSHEDSRDSFAIPHDLKILKEVFGLEPGRYRRQNAFWNSFAIADLIETEDEPLKTGLKAQAAGIKARYDALSDTYQASKDANAIPLN
;
A
#
# COMPACT_ATOMS: atom_id res chain seq x y z
N MET A 1 -10.88 26.00 4.75
CA MET A 1 -12.09 25.36 4.17
C MET A 1 -12.12 23.91 4.66
N PRO A 2 -13.23 23.17 4.59
CA PRO A 2 -13.17 21.71 4.81
C PRO A 2 -12.21 21.07 3.79
N GLU A 3 -11.62 19.93 4.15
CA GLU A 3 -10.81 19.12 3.22
C GLU A 3 -11.70 18.64 2.06
N LYS A 4 -11.17 18.62 0.82
CA LYS A 4 -11.91 18.15 -0.36
C LYS A 4 -11.84 16.64 -0.53
N THR A 5 -10.79 16.04 0.00
CA THR A 5 -10.44 14.63 -0.11
C THR A 5 -10.25 14.01 1.27
N ILE A 6 -9.76 12.78 1.30
CA ILE A 6 -9.39 12.06 2.53
C ILE A 6 -7.86 11.96 2.72
N ALA A 7 -7.07 12.69 1.91
CA ALA A 7 -5.61 12.55 1.86
C ALA A 7 -4.93 12.72 3.23
N SER A 8 -5.35 13.71 4.01
CA SER A 8 -4.94 13.97 5.40
C SER A 8 -4.99 12.72 6.26
N ARG A 9 -6.14 12.03 6.25
CA ARG A 9 -6.38 10.82 7.04
C ARG A 9 -5.68 9.58 6.48
N LEU A 10 -5.49 9.48 5.15
CA LEU A 10 -4.71 8.38 4.56
C LEU A 10 -3.22 8.50 4.90
N LEU A 11 -2.64 9.69 4.82
CA LEU A 11 -1.25 9.95 5.25
C LEU A 11 -1.09 9.68 6.75
N GLU A 12 -2.04 10.13 7.59
CA GLU A 12 -2.02 9.84 9.03
C GLU A 12 -2.02 8.32 9.31
N VAL A 13 -2.81 7.53 8.57
CA VAL A 13 -2.85 6.07 8.77
C VAL A 13 -1.55 5.40 8.31
N ILE A 14 -0.94 5.86 7.21
CA ILE A 14 0.40 5.40 6.82
C ILE A 14 1.42 5.73 7.91
N GLU A 15 1.47 6.98 8.38
CA GLU A 15 2.47 7.48 9.32
C GLU A 15 2.36 6.87 10.73
N LYS A 16 1.13 6.76 11.27
CA LYS A 16 0.90 6.38 12.67
C LYS A 16 0.54 4.91 12.88
N HIS A 17 0.12 4.18 11.84
CA HIS A 17 -0.37 2.82 11.98
C HIS A 17 0.36 1.81 11.08
N ILE A 18 0.65 2.11 9.81
CA ILE A 18 1.34 1.17 8.91
C ILE A 18 2.86 1.26 9.04
N LEU A 19 3.43 2.47 9.09
CA LEU A 19 4.88 2.67 9.18
C LEU A 19 5.48 2.00 10.43
N PRO A 20 4.99 2.18 11.67
CA PRO A 20 5.66 1.62 12.85
C PRO A 20 5.71 0.09 12.88
N ILE A 21 4.70 -0.60 12.32
CA ILE A 21 4.72 -2.06 12.19
C ILE A 21 5.58 -2.52 11.00
N THR A 22 5.68 -1.71 9.94
CA THR A 22 6.64 -1.94 8.84
C THR A 22 8.09 -1.77 9.31
N GLU A 23 8.38 -0.80 10.19
CA GLU A 23 9.70 -0.65 10.80
C GLU A 23 10.13 -1.90 11.60
N LEU A 24 9.20 -2.50 12.35
CA LEU A 24 9.43 -3.79 13.01
C LEU A 24 9.63 -4.93 12.00
N GLY A 25 8.70 -5.12 11.06
CA GLY A 25 8.76 -6.21 10.08
C GLY A 25 10.00 -6.17 9.19
N VAL A 26 10.51 -4.97 8.87
CA VAL A 26 11.79 -4.77 8.15
C VAL A 26 12.98 -5.12 9.03
N SER A 27 12.96 -4.80 10.33
CA SER A 27 14.02 -5.23 11.26
C SER A 27 14.06 -6.76 11.46
N GLU A 28 12.94 -7.44 11.19
CA GLU A 28 12.83 -8.91 11.16
C GLU A 28 13.18 -9.52 9.79
N GLY A 29 13.29 -8.70 8.73
CA GLY A 29 13.74 -9.11 7.39
C GLY A 29 12.68 -9.20 6.29
N ASN A 30 11.46 -8.67 6.51
CA ASN A 30 10.39 -8.58 5.52
C ASN A 30 10.49 -7.28 4.68
N LYS A 31 9.94 -7.25 3.46
CA LYS A 31 9.87 -6.04 2.61
C LYS A 31 9.06 -4.90 3.23
N VAL A 32 9.37 -3.68 2.78
CA VAL A 32 8.79 -2.37 3.18
C VAL A 32 7.32 -2.15 2.77
N PHE A 33 6.53 -3.21 2.55
CA PHE A 33 5.16 -3.12 2.02
C PHE A 33 4.13 -3.32 3.12
N GLY A 34 3.10 -2.47 3.18
CA GLY A 34 2.05 -2.55 4.21
C GLY A 34 0.73 -1.96 3.73
N ALA A 35 -0.35 -2.28 4.43
CA ALA A 35 -1.69 -1.84 4.06
C ALA A 35 -2.61 -1.68 5.29
N ALA A 36 -3.75 -1.04 5.07
CA ALA A 36 -4.79 -0.81 6.05
C ALA A 36 -6.18 -0.83 5.41
N ILE A 37 -7.19 -1.10 6.24
CA ILE A 37 -8.60 -1.04 5.86
C ILE A 37 -9.30 -0.04 6.77
N LEU A 38 -10.03 0.90 6.20
CA LEU A 38 -10.75 1.97 6.90
C LEU A 38 -12.26 1.89 6.59
N ARG A 39 -13.12 2.45 7.45
CA ARG A 39 -14.56 2.60 7.16
C ARG A 39 -14.82 3.82 6.28
N LYS A 40 -15.73 3.72 5.29
CA LYS A 40 -16.16 4.86 4.45
C LYS A 40 -16.96 5.92 5.23
N SER A 41 -17.61 5.54 6.33
CA SER A 41 -18.53 6.40 7.10
C SER A 41 -17.83 7.50 7.90
N ASP A 42 -16.66 7.21 8.44
CA ASP A 42 -15.97 8.01 9.47
C ASP A 42 -14.44 7.95 9.37
N LEU A 43 -13.90 7.18 8.39
CA LEU A 43 -12.46 6.93 8.22
C LEU A 43 -11.79 6.30 9.45
N ALA A 44 -12.56 5.63 10.31
CA ALA A 44 -12.05 4.82 11.40
C ALA A 44 -11.24 3.64 10.85
N LEU A 45 -10.10 3.37 11.47
CA LEU A 45 -9.25 2.23 11.13
C LEU A 45 -9.92 0.93 11.58
N VAL A 46 -9.95 -0.08 10.70
CA VAL A 46 -10.44 -1.43 11.01
C VAL A 46 -9.26 -2.36 11.32
N VAL A 47 -8.22 -2.31 10.49
CA VAL A 47 -6.96 -3.06 10.66
C VAL A 47 -5.84 -2.38 9.85
N ALA A 48 -4.60 -2.48 10.31
CA ALA A 48 -3.38 -2.14 9.57
C ALA A 48 -2.35 -3.26 9.81
N GLU A 49 -1.70 -3.73 8.76
CA GLU A 49 -0.72 -4.83 8.78
C GLU A 49 0.43 -4.56 7.78
N THR A 50 1.56 -5.22 7.99
CA THR A 50 2.74 -5.18 7.10
C THR A 50 2.97 -6.51 6.39
N ASN A 51 3.90 -6.54 5.43
CA ASN A 51 4.42 -7.73 4.78
C ASN A 51 4.94 -8.75 5.81
N ASN A 52 4.62 -10.02 5.59
CA ASN A 52 5.04 -11.17 6.40
C ASN A 52 5.53 -12.31 5.46
N GLU A 53 6.36 -11.96 4.47
CA GLU A 53 6.82 -12.90 3.43
C GLU A 53 7.73 -14.01 3.98
N LEU A 54 8.34 -13.80 5.15
CA LEU A 54 9.16 -14.80 5.84
C LEU A 54 8.35 -15.99 6.39
N GLU A 55 7.07 -15.79 6.74
CA GLU A 55 6.14 -16.89 7.06
C GLU A 55 5.71 -17.62 5.77
N ASN A 56 5.37 -16.83 4.74
CA ASN A 56 4.44 -17.20 3.66
C ASN A 56 4.73 -16.15 2.54
N PRO A 57 5.39 -16.49 1.41
CA PRO A 57 5.88 -15.49 0.45
C PRO A 57 4.77 -14.72 -0.30
N LEU A 58 3.54 -15.26 -0.34
CA LEU A 58 2.34 -14.55 -0.82
C LEU A 58 1.81 -13.48 0.14
N TRP A 59 2.27 -13.41 1.41
CA TRP A 59 1.78 -12.49 2.43
C TRP A 59 2.41 -11.09 2.27
N HIS A 60 2.32 -10.54 1.05
CA HIS A 60 2.50 -9.11 0.79
C HIS A 60 1.58 -8.29 1.71
N GLY A 61 1.94 -7.03 1.99
CA GLY A 61 1.21 -6.19 2.96
C GLY A 61 -0.31 -6.14 2.75
N GLU A 62 -0.77 -6.08 1.50
CA GLU A 62 -2.19 -6.10 1.13
C GLU A 62 -2.85 -7.46 1.39
N VAL A 63 -2.17 -8.56 1.04
CA VAL A 63 -2.68 -9.93 1.23
C VAL A 63 -2.67 -10.30 2.72
N HIS A 64 -1.67 -9.87 3.47
CA HIS A 64 -1.61 -10.04 4.91
C HIS A 64 -2.70 -9.22 5.61
N THR A 65 -2.89 -7.95 5.23
CA THR A 65 -4.02 -7.13 5.72
C THR A 65 -5.37 -7.79 5.44
N LEU A 66 -5.55 -8.42 4.26
CA LEU A 66 -6.75 -9.19 3.94
C LEU A 66 -6.89 -10.44 4.84
N LYS A 67 -5.85 -11.26 5.00
CA LYS A 67 -5.86 -12.43 5.91
C LYS A 67 -6.34 -12.01 7.31
N ARG A 68 -5.71 -10.97 7.86
CA ARG A 68 -5.94 -10.47 9.21
C ARG A 68 -7.31 -9.79 9.37
N PHE A 69 -7.83 -9.15 8.32
CA PHE A 69 -9.21 -8.68 8.23
C PHE A 69 -10.24 -9.82 8.25
N TYR A 70 -9.98 -10.94 7.55
CA TYR A 70 -10.87 -12.10 7.57
C TYR A 70 -10.75 -12.96 8.85
N GLU A 71 -9.76 -12.71 9.70
CA GLU A 71 -9.63 -13.28 11.05
C GLU A 71 -10.40 -12.47 12.13
N LEU A 72 -11.03 -11.34 11.78
CA LEU A 72 -11.83 -10.53 12.71
C LEU A 72 -13.20 -11.18 13.01
N CYS A 73 -13.56 -11.25 14.30
CA CYS A 73 -14.83 -11.83 14.76
C CYS A 73 -16.09 -11.06 14.29
N ASP A 74 -15.99 -9.73 14.18
CA ASP A 74 -16.99 -8.87 13.55
C ASP A 74 -16.31 -8.11 12.40
N LYS A 75 -16.77 -8.35 11.18
CA LYS A 75 -16.06 -7.99 9.95
C LYS A 75 -17.01 -7.29 8.97
N PRO A 76 -16.95 -5.96 8.82
CA PRO A 76 -17.87 -5.20 7.95
C PRO A 76 -17.89 -5.66 6.49
N SER A 77 -18.92 -5.25 5.75
CA SER A 77 -18.99 -5.43 4.30
C SER A 77 -17.88 -4.66 3.61
N THR A 78 -17.17 -5.27 2.66
CA THR A 78 -16.08 -4.60 1.91
C THR A 78 -16.57 -3.48 0.98
N LYS A 79 -17.89 -3.36 0.77
CA LYS A 79 -18.52 -2.20 0.12
C LYS A 79 -18.62 -0.97 1.03
N ASP A 80 -18.53 -1.13 2.34
CA ASP A 80 -18.55 -0.02 3.31
C ASP A 80 -17.12 0.41 3.72
N LEU A 81 -16.09 -0.14 3.07
CA LEU A 81 -14.70 -0.02 3.46
C LEU A 81 -13.81 0.58 2.35
N ILE A 82 -12.73 1.21 2.79
CA ILE A 82 -11.63 1.73 1.98
C ILE A 82 -10.45 0.78 2.12
N PHE A 83 -9.82 0.43 1.00
CA PHE A 83 -8.52 -0.26 1.03
C PHE A 83 -7.40 0.77 0.83
N LEU A 84 -6.39 0.75 1.69
CA LEU A 84 -5.22 1.62 1.64
C LEU A 84 -3.96 0.75 1.58
N SER A 85 -3.11 0.95 0.58
CA SER A 85 -1.79 0.33 0.49
C SER A 85 -0.70 1.40 0.58
N THR A 86 0.49 1.06 1.08
CA THR A 86 1.63 1.98 1.00
C THR A 86 2.17 2.06 -0.42
N HIS A 87 2.14 0.95 -1.17
CA HIS A 87 2.61 0.87 -2.55
C HIS A 87 1.48 0.49 -3.51
N GLU A 88 1.56 0.94 -4.76
CA GLU A 88 0.58 0.63 -5.82
C GLU A 88 0.51 -0.90 -6.02
N PRO A 89 -0.62 -1.57 -5.70
CA PRO A 89 -0.64 -3.02 -5.51
C PRO A 89 -0.22 -3.81 -6.74
N CYS A 90 0.52 -4.90 -6.55
CA CYS A 90 0.97 -5.75 -7.65
C CYS A 90 -0.16 -6.60 -8.24
N SER A 91 0.12 -7.34 -9.32
CA SER A 91 -0.87 -8.18 -10.01
C SER A 91 -1.61 -9.19 -9.10
N MET A 92 -0.91 -9.78 -8.12
CA MET A 92 -1.50 -10.64 -7.10
C MET A 92 -2.39 -9.86 -6.15
N CYS A 93 -1.89 -8.76 -5.58
CA CYS A 93 -2.60 -7.96 -4.59
C CYS A 93 -3.84 -7.27 -5.18
N MET A 94 -3.76 -6.71 -6.39
CA MET A 94 -4.92 -6.21 -7.14
C MET A 94 -5.98 -7.30 -7.32
N SER A 95 -5.57 -8.53 -7.64
CA SER A 95 -6.49 -9.67 -7.78
C SER A 95 -7.12 -10.04 -6.44
N ALA A 96 -6.36 -10.04 -5.34
CA ALA A 96 -6.87 -10.31 -3.99
C ALA A 96 -7.89 -9.26 -3.51
N ILE A 97 -7.59 -7.97 -3.70
CA ILE A 97 -8.51 -6.84 -3.42
C ILE A 97 -9.81 -6.98 -4.23
N THR A 98 -9.70 -7.38 -5.50
CA THR A 98 -10.84 -7.64 -6.40
C THR A 98 -11.71 -8.78 -5.88
N TRP A 99 -11.12 -9.93 -5.53
CA TRP A 99 -11.85 -11.11 -5.01
C TRP A 99 -12.44 -10.89 -3.62
N ALA A 100 -11.80 -10.06 -2.77
CA ALA A 100 -12.37 -9.60 -1.50
C ALA A 100 -13.55 -8.62 -1.68
N GLY A 101 -13.84 -8.19 -2.91
CA GLY A 101 -15.03 -7.42 -3.25
C GLY A 101 -14.96 -5.92 -2.95
N PHE A 102 -13.78 -5.37 -2.67
CA PHE A 102 -13.60 -3.92 -2.55
C PHE A 102 -13.93 -3.21 -3.88
N ASP A 103 -14.46 -1.99 -3.80
CA ASP A 103 -14.79 -1.14 -4.96
C ASP A 103 -13.83 0.06 -5.14
N ASN A 104 -12.80 0.12 -4.31
CA ASN A 104 -11.79 1.17 -4.30
C ASN A 104 -10.46 0.62 -3.74
N PHE A 105 -9.35 1.26 -4.12
CA PHE A 105 -8.16 1.29 -3.28
C PHE A 105 -7.38 2.59 -3.44
N TYR A 106 -6.62 2.96 -2.42
CA TYR A 106 -5.75 4.12 -2.37
C TYR A 106 -4.31 3.68 -2.16
N TYR A 107 -3.34 4.38 -2.76
CA TYR A 107 -1.92 4.04 -2.66
C TYR A 107 -1.02 5.28 -2.61
N PHE A 108 0.17 5.14 -2.01
CA PHE A 108 1.08 6.27 -1.75
C PHE A 108 2.30 6.30 -2.70
N PHE A 109 3.06 5.21 -2.78
CA PHE A 109 4.11 5.00 -3.78
C PHE A 109 3.52 4.37 -5.05
N SER A 110 3.93 4.82 -6.24
CA SER A 110 3.58 4.19 -7.52
C SER A 110 4.45 2.94 -7.81
N HIS A 111 4.11 2.15 -8.83
CA HIS A 111 5.03 1.14 -9.37
C HIS A 111 6.35 1.74 -9.88
N GLU A 112 6.39 3.04 -10.21
CA GLU A 112 7.60 3.70 -10.68
C GLU A 112 8.50 4.09 -9.51
N ASP A 113 7.94 4.65 -8.43
CA ASP A 113 8.64 4.77 -7.13
C ASP A 113 9.16 3.38 -6.68
N SER A 114 8.31 2.34 -6.76
CA SER A 114 8.64 0.96 -6.36
C SER A 114 9.80 0.36 -7.15
N ARG A 115 9.83 0.61 -8.48
CA ARG A 115 10.90 0.17 -9.38
C ARG A 115 12.21 0.90 -9.09
N ASP A 116 12.15 2.23 -8.96
CA ASP A 116 13.34 3.09 -9.02
C ASP A 116 13.98 3.36 -7.65
N SER A 117 13.19 3.40 -6.56
CA SER A 117 13.68 3.61 -5.18
C SER A 117 13.85 2.32 -4.36
N PHE A 118 13.08 1.26 -4.66
CA PHE A 118 13.04 0.05 -3.83
C PHE A 118 13.63 -1.20 -4.50
N ALA A 119 14.06 -1.09 -5.76
CA ALA A 119 14.76 -2.15 -6.51
C ALA A 119 14.03 -3.51 -6.55
N ILE A 120 12.70 -3.51 -6.57
CA ILE A 120 11.84 -4.71 -6.69
C ILE A 120 11.15 -4.68 -8.07
N PRO A 121 11.84 -5.10 -9.15
CA PRO A 121 11.30 -5.01 -10.53
C PRO A 121 10.29 -6.12 -10.89
N HIS A 122 10.06 -7.07 -9.96
CA HIS A 122 9.40 -8.35 -10.26
C HIS A 122 7.93 -8.17 -10.63
N ASP A 123 7.21 -7.25 -9.98
CA ASP A 123 5.79 -7.03 -10.25
C ASP A 123 5.52 -6.50 -11.67
N LEU A 124 6.37 -5.58 -12.13
CA LEU A 124 6.34 -5.06 -13.51
C LEU A 124 6.72 -6.14 -14.53
N LYS A 125 7.68 -7.01 -14.19
CA LYS A 125 8.02 -8.17 -15.03
C LYS A 125 6.89 -9.20 -15.07
N ILE A 126 6.22 -9.47 -13.96
CA ILE A 126 5.08 -10.40 -13.89
C ILE A 126 3.89 -9.85 -14.70
N LEU A 127 3.57 -8.56 -14.57
CA LEU A 127 2.54 -7.91 -15.41
C LEU A 127 2.82 -8.10 -16.91
N LYS A 128 4.09 -7.98 -17.32
CA LYS A 128 4.49 -8.18 -18.73
C LYS A 128 4.47 -9.64 -19.16
N GLU A 129 5.23 -10.50 -18.48
CA GLU A 129 5.49 -11.88 -18.92
C GLU A 129 4.31 -12.83 -18.66
N VAL A 130 3.51 -12.59 -17.62
CA VAL A 130 2.37 -13.46 -17.24
C VAL A 130 1.04 -12.92 -17.76
N PHE A 131 0.85 -11.60 -17.80
CA PHE A 131 -0.42 -10.96 -18.16
C PHE A 131 -0.40 -10.19 -19.49
N GLY A 132 0.75 -10.10 -20.17
CA GLY A 132 0.89 -9.38 -21.45
C GLY A 132 0.73 -7.86 -21.35
N LEU A 133 0.84 -7.28 -20.14
CA LEU A 133 0.68 -5.86 -19.88
C LEU A 133 2.05 -5.19 -19.70
N GLU A 134 2.39 -4.28 -20.60
CA GLU A 134 3.55 -3.40 -20.41
C GLU A 134 3.42 -2.59 -19.10
N PRO A 135 4.55 -2.26 -18.43
CA PRO A 135 4.57 -1.49 -17.18
C PRO A 135 3.65 -0.26 -17.18
N GLY A 136 2.86 -0.11 -16.11
CA GLY A 136 1.90 0.99 -15.94
C GLY A 136 0.64 0.94 -16.81
N ARG A 137 0.43 -0.11 -17.63
CA ARG A 137 -0.71 -0.19 -18.58
C ARG A 137 -1.94 -0.94 -18.08
N TYR A 138 -2.02 -1.27 -16.80
CA TYR A 138 -3.22 -1.85 -16.21
C TYR A 138 -4.33 -0.80 -16.00
N ARG A 139 -5.58 -1.25 -15.78
CA ARG A 139 -6.75 -0.35 -15.68
C ARG A 139 -6.96 0.20 -14.27
N ARG A 140 -6.53 1.45 -14.03
CA ARG A 140 -6.81 2.22 -12.79
C ARG A 140 -8.31 2.49 -12.52
N GLN A 141 -9.17 2.35 -13.53
CA GLN A 141 -10.64 2.31 -13.39
C GLN A 141 -11.17 1.11 -14.19
N ASN A 142 -12.02 0.30 -13.58
CA ASN A 142 -12.60 -0.90 -14.19
C ASN A 142 -13.97 -1.26 -13.57
N ALA A 143 -14.54 -2.40 -13.97
CA ALA A 143 -15.88 -2.83 -13.54
C ALA A 143 -15.96 -3.29 -12.07
N PHE A 144 -14.82 -3.45 -11.38
CA PHE A 144 -14.76 -3.88 -9.98
C PHE A 144 -14.44 -2.72 -9.05
N TRP A 145 -13.42 -1.90 -9.38
CA TRP A 145 -12.92 -0.83 -8.52
C TRP A 145 -12.33 0.37 -9.27
N ASN A 146 -12.10 1.44 -8.50
CA ASN A 146 -11.31 2.62 -8.89
C ASN A 146 -10.07 2.73 -7.98
N SER A 147 -8.89 3.00 -8.54
CA SER A 147 -7.65 3.19 -7.79
C SER A 147 -7.21 4.65 -7.76
N PHE A 148 -6.79 5.15 -6.61
CA PHE A 148 -6.43 6.56 -6.41
C PHE A 148 -5.02 6.72 -5.84
N ALA A 149 -4.15 7.49 -6.50
CA ALA A 149 -2.88 7.89 -5.92
C ALA A 149 -3.12 9.01 -4.89
N ILE A 150 -2.51 8.90 -3.71
CA ILE A 150 -2.64 9.93 -2.67
C ILE A 150 -1.98 11.25 -3.11
N ALA A 151 -0.94 11.20 -3.95
CA ALA A 151 -0.34 12.38 -4.57
C ALA A 151 -1.38 13.20 -5.38
N ASP A 152 -2.21 12.55 -6.20
CA ASP A 152 -3.24 13.22 -7.00
C ASP A 152 -4.28 13.90 -6.11
N LEU A 153 -4.66 13.27 -4.98
CA LEU A 153 -5.58 13.87 -4.00
C LEU A 153 -4.98 15.14 -3.39
N ILE A 154 -3.72 15.09 -2.94
CA ILE A 154 -2.99 16.24 -2.38
C ILE A 154 -2.93 17.41 -3.37
N GLU A 155 -2.79 17.15 -4.68
CA GLU A 155 -2.79 18.21 -5.67
C GLU A 155 -4.15 18.93 -5.82
N THR A 156 -5.27 18.31 -5.43
CA THR A 156 -6.60 18.95 -5.50
C THR A 156 -6.95 19.83 -4.30
N GLU A 157 -6.28 19.67 -3.15
CA GLU A 157 -6.54 20.47 -1.94
C GLU A 157 -6.18 21.95 -2.10
N ASP A 158 -6.78 22.80 -1.25
CA ASP A 158 -6.43 24.22 -1.18
C ASP A 158 -5.25 24.48 -0.24
N GLU A 159 -4.58 25.61 -0.42
CA GLU A 159 -3.59 26.09 0.55
C GLU A 159 -4.27 26.64 1.83
N PRO A 160 -3.65 26.49 3.01
CA PRO A 160 -2.30 25.93 3.27
C PRO A 160 -2.27 24.41 3.46
N LEU A 161 -3.41 23.71 3.38
CA LEU A 161 -3.50 22.28 3.63
C LEU A 161 -2.62 21.49 2.65
N LYS A 162 -2.72 21.81 1.36
CA LYS A 162 -1.93 21.22 0.29
C LYS A 162 -0.41 21.26 0.56
N THR A 163 0.15 22.40 0.96
CA THR A 163 1.57 22.50 1.38
C THR A 163 1.88 21.61 2.58
N GLY A 164 1.00 21.58 3.59
CA GLY A 164 1.16 20.73 4.78
C GLY A 164 1.20 19.22 4.45
N LEU A 165 0.26 18.75 3.63
CA LEU A 165 0.20 17.35 3.19
C LEU A 165 1.40 16.95 2.33
N LYS A 166 1.93 17.86 1.50
CA LYS A 166 3.18 17.62 0.75
C LYS A 166 4.38 17.46 1.68
N ALA A 167 4.48 18.26 2.75
CA ALA A 167 5.54 18.13 3.75
C ALA A 167 5.43 16.81 4.55
N GLN A 168 4.22 16.41 4.96
CA GLN A 168 3.97 15.13 5.61
C GLN A 168 4.34 13.95 4.68
N ALA A 169 3.90 13.98 3.43
CA ALA A 169 4.25 12.99 2.42
C ALA A 169 5.77 12.88 2.23
N ALA A 170 6.51 14.00 2.13
CA ALA A 170 7.96 13.98 2.03
C ALA A 170 8.64 13.36 3.26
N GLY A 171 8.14 13.64 4.48
CA GLY A 171 8.61 13.02 5.72
C GLY A 171 8.36 11.50 5.76
N ILE A 172 7.21 11.04 5.26
CA ILE A 172 6.91 9.61 5.11
C ILE A 172 7.86 8.97 4.10
N LYS A 173 8.07 9.58 2.91
CA LYS A 173 9.00 9.04 1.89
C LYS A 173 10.40 8.81 2.47
N ALA A 174 10.98 9.82 3.12
CA ALA A 174 12.31 9.72 3.74
C ALA A 174 12.44 8.61 4.80
N ARG A 175 11.34 8.20 5.46
CA ARG A 175 11.35 7.03 6.37
C ARG A 175 11.34 5.71 5.62
N TYR A 176 10.54 5.58 4.56
CA TYR A 176 10.55 4.39 3.72
C TYR A 176 11.85 4.22 2.93
N ASP A 177 12.50 5.31 2.51
CA ASP A 177 13.82 5.28 1.87
C ASP A 177 14.86 4.65 2.82
N ALA A 178 14.92 5.09 4.08
CA ALA A 178 15.82 4.53 5.10
C ALA A 178 15.50 3.06 5.46
N LEU A 179 14.24 2.63 5.35
CA LEU A 179 13.86 1.23 5.48
C LEU A 179 14.24 0.39 4.25
N SER A 180 14.21 0.98 3.06
CA SER A 180 14.72 0.37 1.83
C SER A 180 16.21 0.06 1.99
N ASP A 181 17.02 1.04 2.41
CA ASP A 181 18.45 0.86 2.69
C ASP A 181 18.70 -0.29 3.71
N THR A 182 17.91 -0.32 4.79
CA THR A 182 18.00 -1.34 5.85
C THR A 182 17.67 -2.75 5.32
N TYR A 183 16.63 -2.86 4.48
CA TYR A 183 16.23 -4.12 3.84
C TYR A 183 17.25 -4.58 2.80
N GLN A 184 17.70 -3.69 1.91
CA GLN A 184 18.67 -4.02 0.86
C GLN A 184 20.03 -4.46 1.42
N ALA A 185 20.41 -3.98 2.61
CA ALA A 185 21.62 -4.40 3.33
C ALA A 185 21.52 -5.78 4.01
N SER A 186 20.32 -6.39 4.09
CA SER A 186 20.08 -7.64 4.84
C SER A 186 19.43 -8.77 4.03
N LYS A 187 18.76 -8.46 2.90
CA LYS A 187 18.00 -9.41 2.07
C LYS A 187 18.75 -10.67 1.63
N ASP A 188 20.08 -10.60 1.45
CA ASP A 188 20.91 -11.70 0.94
C ASP A 188 21.00 -12.88 1.93
N ALA A 189 20.58 -12.68 3.19
CA ALA A 189 20.48 -13.73 4.20
C ALA A 189 19.18 -14.56 4.11
N ASN A 190 18.17 -14.08 3.38
CA ASN A 190 16.81 -14.61 3.46
C ASN A 190 16.44 -15.46 2.23
N ALA A 191 15.89 -16.66 2.46
CA ALA A 191 15.52 -17.63 1.42
C ALA A 191 14.21 -17.28 0.67
N ILE A 192 13.93 -15.98 0.48
CA ILE A 192 12.71 -15.48 -0.15
C ILE A 192 12.78 -15.76 -1.67
N PRO A 193 11.75 -16.39 -2.28
CA PRO A 193 11.72 -16.59 -3.72
C PRO A 193 11.76 -15.27 -4.49
N LEU A 194 12.59 -15.22 -5.54
CA LEU A 194 12.79 -14.04 -6.40
C LEU A 194 13.49 -12.84 -5.75
N ASN A 195 14.22 -13.04 -4.65
CA ASN A 195 15.34 -12.13 -4.28
C ASN A 195 16.52 -12.26 -5.26
#